data_AF-A0A7J2J8U6-F1
#
_entry.id   AF-A0A7J2J8U6-F1
#
_cell.length_a   1.000
_cell.length_b   1.000
_cell.length_c   1.000
_cell.angle_alpha   90.00
_cell.angle_beta   90.00
_cell.angle_gamma   90.00
#
_symmetry.space_group_name_H-M   'P 1'
#
loop_
_entity.id
_entity.type
_entity.pdbx_description
1 polymer ?
#
loop_
_entity_poly.entity_id
_entity_poly.type
_entity_poly.pdbx_seq_one_letter_code
_entity_poly.pdbx_strand_id
1 'polypeptide(L)' 'MDGTKAVRAAPWKREVVGELSGLLERYPVVGVLDISNLPARQFQQIRQKLRGEAEIVVAKNTLIELALQKASERD' A
#
# COMPACT_ATOMS: atom_id res chain seq x y z
N MET A 1 13.05 -5.03 -34.06
CA MET A 1 12.92 -6.07 -33.02
C MET A 1 13.14 -5.39 -31.69
N ASP A 2 12.10 -5.17 -30.91
CA ASP A 2 12.28 -5.17 -29.45
C ASP A 2 10.99 -5.72 -28.85
N GLY A 3 11.05 -7.00 -28.52
CA GLY A 3 9.94 -7.71 -27.92
C GLY A 3 9.84 -7.27 -26.47
N THR A 4 8.92 -6.36 -26.18
CA THR A 4 8.46 -6.09 -24.82
C THR A 4 7.95 -7.41 -24.24
N LYS A 5 8.82 -8.18 -23.59
CA LYS A 5 8.41 -9.34 -22.81
C LYS A 5 7.44 -8.81 -21.76
N ALA A 6 6.16 -9.07 -21.93
CA ALA A 6 5.17 -8.89 -20.89
C ALA A 6 5.55 -9.85 -19.74
N VAL A 7 6.37 -9.39 -18.81
CA VAL A 7 6.67 -10.12 -17.58
C VAL A 7 5.37 -10.16 -16.81
N ARG A 8 4.70 -11.32 -16.85
CA ARG A 8 3.46 -11.54 -16.11
C ARG A 8 3.76 -11.27 -14.63
N ALA A 9 3.18 -10.19 -14.10
CA ALA A 9 3.35 -9.83 -12.71
C ALA A 9 2.95 -11.01 -11.81
N ALA A 10 3.75 -11.27 -10.77
CA ALA A 10 3.48 -12.34 -9.83
C ALA A 10 2.08 -12.17 -9.21
N PRO A 11 1.30 -13.25 -9.03
CA PRO A 11 -0.09 -13.17 -8.56
C PRO A 11 -0.26 -12.36 -7.28
N TRP A 12 0.64 -12.54 -6.30
CA TRP A 12 0.61 -11.84 -5.01
C TRP A 12 0.63 -10.31 -5.14
N LYS A 13 1.24 -9.75 -6.20
CA LYS A 13 1.26 -8.30 -6.41
C LYS A 13 -0.15 -7.76 -6.69
N ARG A 14 -0.96 -8.53 -7.42
CA ARG A 14 -2.35 -8.15 -7.74
C ARG A 14 -3.23 -8.28 -6.51
N GLU A 15 -2.98 -9.27 -5.67
CA GLU A 15 -3.65 -9.47 -4.39
C GLU A 15 -3.38 -8.28 -3.45
N VAL A 16 -2.11 -7.90 -3.25
CA VAL A 16 -1.74 -6.73 -2.45
C VAL A 16 -2.38 -5.44 -2.98
N VAL A 17 -2.38 -5.21 -4.30
CA VAL A 17 -3.07 -4.04 -4.89
C VAL A 17 -4.58 -4.09 -4.62
N GLY A 18 -5.18 -5.29 -4.66
CA GLY A 18 -6.57 -5.51 -4.31
C GLY A 18 -6.88 -5.16 -2.85
N GLU A 19 -6.09 -5.69 -1.92
CA GLU A 19 -6.21 -5.40 -0.49
C GLU A 19 -6.06 -3.90 -0.20
N LEU A 20 -5.01 -3.26 -0.75
CA LEU A 20 -4.78 -1.83 -0.59
C LEU A 20 -5.95 -1.00 -1.15
N SER A 21 -6.47 -1.34 -2.34
CA SER A 21 -7.65 -0.65 -2.88
C SER A 21 -8.88 -0.79 -1.99
N GLY A 22 -9.10 -1.98 -1.41
CA GLY A 22 -10.21 -2.20 -0.47
C GLY A 22 -10.07 -1.40 0.83
N LEU A 23 -8.85 -1.22 1.33
CA LEU A 23 -8.59 -0.37 2.51
C LEU A 23 -8.86 1.10 2.20
N LEU A 24 -8.46 1.58 1.01
CA LEU A 24 -8.73 2.96 0.56
C LEU A 24 -10.23 3.24 0.45
N GLU A 25 -11.03 2.27 -0.02
CA GLU A 25 -12.49 2.40 -0.10
C GLU A 25 -13.16 2.35 1.28
N ARG A 26 -12.61 1.56 2.22
CA ARG A 26 -13.20 1.34 3.54
C ARG A 26 -12.97 2.48 4.52
N TYR A 27 -11.81 3.13 4.48
CA TYR A 27 -11.45 4.17 5.44
C TYR A 27 -11.63 5.56 4.82
N PRO A 28 -12.41 6.47 5.46
CA PRO A 28 -12.68 7.79 4.90
C PRO A 28 -11.47 8.73 4.92
N VAL A 29 -10.45 8.42 5.73
CA VAL A 29 -9.23 9.22 5.87
C VAL A 29 -8.03 8.30 5.71
N VAL A 30 -7.14 8.67 4.79
CA VAL A 30 -5.92 7.92 4.47
C VAL A 30 -4.73 8.87 4.57
N GLY A 31 -3.66 8.42 5.23
CA GLY A 31 -2.39 9.14 5.30
C GLY A 31 -1.27 8.37 4.59
N VAL A 32 -0.46 9.07 3.81
CA VAL A 32 0.78 8.53 3.21
C VAL A 32 1.97 9.11 3.97
N LEU A 33 2.81 8.26 4.53
CA LEU A 33 3.94 8.66 5.37
C LEU A 33 5.25 8.01 4.87
N ASP A 34 6.35 8.76 4.94
CA ASP A 34 7.69 8.22 4.75
C ASP A 34 8.23 7.66 6.08
N ILE A 35 8.62 6.40 6.06
CA ILE A 35 9.17 5.68 7.22
C ILE A 35 10.63 5.28 7.03
N SER A 36 11.29 5.73 5.96
CA SER A 36 12.65 5.29 5.56
C SER A 36 13.71 5.58 6.63
N ASN A 37 13.53 6.67 7.38
CA ASN A 37 14.44 7.09 8.45
C ASN A 37 13.95 6.69 9.86
N LEU A 38 12.91 5.85 9.98
CA LEU A 38 12.40 5.40 11.28
C LEU A 38 13.01 4.05 11.66
N PRO A 39 13.82 3.99 12.74
CA PRO A 39 14.32 2.73 13.26
C PRO A 39 13.17 1.80 13.63
N ALA A 40 13.37 0.49 13.44
CA ALA A 40 12.35 -0.52 13.71
C ALA A 40 11.73 -0.38 15.11
N ARG A 41 12.53 -0.12 16.16
CA ARG A 41 12.02 0.06 17.53
C ARG A 41 11.04 1.24 17.65
N GLN A 42 11.34 2.37 17.02
CA GLN A 42 10.47 3.54 17.05
C GLN A 42 9.19 3.28 16.26
N PHE A 43 9.30 2.65 15.09
CA PHE A 43 8.13 2.27 14.30
C PHE A 43 7.22 1.29 15.06
N GLN A 44 7.79 0.31 15.78
CA GLN A 44 6.98 -0.59 16.61
C GLN A 44 6.27 0.13 17.76
N GLN A 45 6.91 1.12 18.40
CA GLN A 45 6.25 1.95 19.41
C GLN A 45 5.08 2.73 18.82
N ILE A 46 5.24 3.29 17.61
CA ILE A 46 4.15 3.97 16.88
C ILE A 46 3.01 2.99 16.58
N ARG A 47 3.31 1.79 16.06
CA ARG A 47 2.31 0.75 15.80
C ARG A 47 1.55 0.32 17.05
N GLN A 48 2.23 0.22 18.20
CA GLN A 48 1.59 -0.12 19.46
C GLN A 48 0.63 0.97 19.94
N LYS A 49 1.05 2.24 19.84
CA LYS A 49 0.22 3.38 20.23
C LYS A 49 -1.03 3.53 19.36
N LEU A 50 -0.92 3.25 18.07
CA LEU A 50 -2.04 3.37 17.13
C LEU A 50 -2.90 2.10 17.03
N ARG A 51 -2.60 1.06 17.82
CA ARG A 51 -3.34 -0.20 17.77
C ARG A 51 -4.79 0.01 18.21
N GLY A 52 -5.72 -0.32 17.33
CA GLY A 52 -7.16 -0.15 17.57
C GLY A 52 -7.69 1.23 17.18
N GLU A 53 -6.82 2.19 16.88
CA GLU A 53 -7.18 3.52 16.42
C GLU A 53 -6.94 3.69 14.91
N ALA A 54 -5.85 3.14 14.38
CA ALA A 54 -5.52 3.21 12.96
C ALA A 54 -4.88 1.92 12.44
N GLU A 55 -5.10 1.64 11.16
CA GLU A 55 -4.46 0.53 10.45
C GLU A 55 -3.24 1.04 9.68
N ILE A 56 -2.07 0.45 9.96
CA ILE A 56 -0.80 0.81 9.31
C ILE A 56 -0.41 -0.30 8.35
N VAL A 57 -0.35 0.02 7.06
CA VAL A 57 0.10 -0.88 6.00
C VAL A 57 1.39 -0.35 5.39
N VAL A 58 2.36 -1.23 5.20
CA VAL A 58 3.63 -0.93 4.54
C VAL A 58 3.72 -1.81 3.30
N ALA A 59 3.80 -1.18 2.13
CA ALA A 59 3.90 -1.85 0.85
C ALA A 59 4.93 -1.14 -0.05
N LYS A 60 5.27 -1.76 -1.19
CA LYS A 60 6.12 -1.10 -2.19
C LYS A 60 5.37 0.10 -2.79
N ASN A 61 6.08 1.21 -2.97
CA ASN A 61 5.51 2.44 -3.54
C ASN A 61 4.74 2.20 -4.84
N THR A 62 5.30 1.43 -5.78
CA THR A 62 4.62 1.08 -7.04
C THR A 62 3.29 0.33 -6.82
N LEU A 63 3.16 -0.49 -5.78
CA LEU A 63 1.91 -1.17 -5.48
C LEU A 63 0.89 -0.22 -4.85
N ILE A 64 1.35 0.74 -4.03
CA ILE A 64 0.51 1.79 -3.44
C ILE A 64 -0.02 2.71 -4.55
N GLU A 65 0.84 3.16 -5.46
CA GLU A 65 0.47 3.99 -6.62
C GLU A 65 -0.58 3.30 -7.49
N LEU A 66 -0.37 2.02 -7.82
CA LEU A 66 -1.35 1.23 -8.58
C LEU A 66 -2.67 1.06 -7.84
N ALA A 67 -2.65 0.90 -6.52
CA ALA A 67 -3.86 0.79 -5.71
C ALA A 67 -4.63 2.12 -5.67
N LEU A 68 -3.93 3.25 -5.55
CA LEU A 68 -4.50 4.60 -5.59
C LEU A 68 -5.13 4.89 -6.96
N GLN A 69 -4.43 4.57 -8.05
CA GLN A 69 -4.97 4.72 -9.41
C GLN A 69 -6.24 3.88 -9.58
N LYS A 70 -6.18 2.60 -9.18
CA LYS A 70 -7.33 1.70 -9.27
C LYS A 70 -8.52 2.17 -8.42
N ALA A 71 -8.28 2.78 -7.27
CA ALA A 71 -9.33 3.34 -6.43
C ALA A 71 -9.96 4.59 -7.08
N SER A 72 -9.13 5.47 -7.67
CA SER A 72 -9.59 6.69 -8.34
C SER A 72 -10.35 6.45 -9.65
N GLU A 73 -10.10 5.34 -10.35
CA GLU A 73 -10.81 4.98 -11.60
C GLU A 73 -12.24 4.48 -11.36
N ARG A 74 -12.64 4.26 -10.10
CA ARG A 74 -13.96 3.73 -9.72
C ARG A 74 -14.96 4.82 -9.30
N ASP A 75 -14.56 6.09 -9.38
CA ASP A 75 -15.40 7.29 -9.27
C ASP A 75 -15.78 7.80 -10.67
#